data_AF-A0A3D5BWV7-F1
#
_entry.id   AF-A0A3D5BWV7-F1
#
_cell.length_a   1.000
_cell.length_b   1.000
_cell.length_c   1.000
_cell.angle_alpha   90.00
_cell.angle_beta   90.00
_cell.angle_gamma   90.00
#
_symmetry.space_group_name_H-M   'P 1'
#
loop_
_entity.id
_entity.type
_entity.pdbx_description
1 polymer ?
#
loop_
_entity_poly.entity_id
_entity_poly.type
_entity_poly.pdbx_seq_one_letter_code
_entity_poly.pdbx_strand_id
1 'polypeptide(L)' 'MGYVGGKTIEELQKKADFFRISSAGLGESHPHGITITEEAPNYSTRGERI' A
#
# COMPACT_ATOMS: atom_id res chain seq x y z
N MET A 1 4.25 10.32 -3.87
CA MET A 1 3.54 11.46 -4.49
C MET A 1 3.36 11.33 -6.00
N GLY A 2 4.24 10.62 -6.73
CA GLY A 2 4.15 10.49 -8.20
C GLY A 2 2.81 9.97 -8.73
N TYR A 3 2.23 8.93 -8.12
CA TYR A 3 0.88 8.43 -8.48
C TYR A 3 -0.23 9.49 -8.33
N VAL A 4 -0.05 10.43 -7.40
CA VAL A 4 -0.98 11.54 -7.13
C VAL A 4 -0.58 12.80 -7.92
N GLY A 5 0.53 12.79 -8.65
CA GLY A 5 1.05 13.94 -9.38
C GLY A 5 1.54 15.09 -8.49
N GLY A 6 1.90 14.80 -7.24
CA GLY A 6 2.47 15.77 -6.30
C GLY A 6 4.01 15.80 -6.35
N LYS A 7 4.60 16.99 -6.39
CA LYS A 7 6.07 17.17 -6.27
C LYS A 7 6.52 17.53 -4.86
N THR A 8 5.61 18.02 -4.01
CA THR A 8 5.86 18.37 -2.61
C THR A 8 4.78 17.80 -1.69
N ILE A 9 5.03 17.80 -0.38
CA ILE A 9 4.11 17.28 0.62
C ILE A 9 2.80 18.08 0.64
N GLU A 10 2.87 19.40 0.48
CA GLU A 10 1.70 20.27 0.40
C GLU A 10 0.85 19.93 -0.82
N GLU A 11 1.48 19.60 -1.96
CA GLU A 11 0.74 19.16 -3.14
C GLU A 11 0.07 17.79 -2.92
N LEU A 12 0.76 16.85 -2.25
CA LEU A 12 0.15 15.57 -1.89
C LEU A 12 -1.10 15.77 -1.04
N GLN A 13 -1.01 16.59 0.00
CA GLN A 13 -2.14 16.85 0.91
C GLN A 13 -3.33 17.52 0.20
N LYS A 14 -3.07 18.35 -0.81
CA LYS A 14 -4.13 19.03 -1.59
C LYS A 14 -4.74 18.15 -2.68
N LYS A 15 -3.98 17.24 -3.27
CA LYS A 15 -4.37 16.45 -4.45
C LYS A 15 -4.80 15.02 -4.12
N ALA A 16 -4.48 14.50 -2.94
CA ALA A 16 -4.78 13.11 -2.60
C ALA A 16 -6.26 12.89 -2.29
N ASP A 17 -6.86 11.93 -2.99
CA ASP A 17 -8.20 11.43 -2.69
C ASP A 17 -8.09 10.04 -2.03
N PHE A 18 -8.89 9.83 -0.98
CA PHE A 18 -8.93 8.57 -0.24
C PHE A 18 -10.30 7.93 -0.36
N PHE A 19 -10.30 6.61 -0.50
CA PHE A 19 -11.51 5.79 -0.56
C PHE A 19 -11.46 4.73 0.52
N ARG A 20 -12.62 4.46 1.14
CA ARG A 20 -12.77 3.36 2.09
C ARG A 20 -12.93 2.06 1.33
N ILE A 21 -12.08 1.08 1.62
CA ILE A 21 -12.18 -0.27 1.07
C ILE A 21 -12.86 -1.24 2.04
N SER A 22 -13.33 -2.36 1.50
CA SER A 22 -13.88 -3.48 2.29
C SER A 22 -12.76 -4.38 2.84
N SER A 23 -13.10 -5.28 3.76
CA SER A 23 -12.17 -6.33 4.22
C SER A 23 -11.74 -7.27 3.09
N ALA A 24 -12.66 -7.57 2.16
CA ALA A 24 -12.34 -8.35 0.95
C ALA A 24 -11.36 -7.59 0.05
N GLY A 25 -11.57 -6.29 -0.17
CA GLY A 25 -10.66 -5.44 -0.95
C GLY A 25 -9.28 -5.30 -0.29
N LEU A 26 -9.21 -5.34 1.04
CA LEU A 26 -7.93 -5.43 1.74
C LEU A 26 -7.22 -6.74 1.41
N GLY A 27 -7.92 -7.88 1.52
CA GLY A 27 -7.38 -9.18 1.13
C GLY A 27 -6.91 -9.24 -0.32
N GLU A 28 -7.64 -8.60 -1.23
CA GLU A 28 -7.30 -8.47 -2.66
C GLU A 28 -6.07 -7.58 -2.90
N SER A 29 -5.90 -6.52 -2.12
CA SER A 29 -4.77 -5.60 -2.29
C SER A 29 -3.43 -6.20 -1.85
N HIS A 30 -3.45 -7.18 -0.96
CA HIS A 30 -2.25 -7.93 -0.54
C HIS A 30 -1.97 -9.08 -1.54
N PRO A 31 -0.71 -9.54 -1.70
CA PRO A 31 -0.41 -10.76 -2.43
C PRO A 31 -1.25 -11.93 -1.90
N HIS A 32 -2.01 -12.56 -2.80
CA HIS A 32 -2.93 -13.65 -2.48
C HIS A 32 -2.91 -14.73 -3.57
N GLY A 33 -3.24 -15.96 -3.20
CA GLY A 33 -3.26 -17.09 -4.14
C GLY A 33 -1.87 -17.54 -4.62
N ILE A 34 -0.81 -17.12 -3.94
CA ILE A 34 0.59 -17.47 -4.22
C ILE A 34 1.33 -17.80 -2.92
N THR A 35 2.40 -18.57 -3.03
CA THR A 35 3.36 -18.79 -1.95
C THR A 35 4.56 -17.88 -2.18
N ILE A 36 4.89 -17.03 -1.22
CA ILE A 36 6.09 -16.19 -1.26
C ILE A 36 7.31 -17.10 -1.02
N THR A 37 8.21 -17.16 -1.99
CA THR A 37 9.41 -18.01 -1.93
C THR A 37 10.67 -17.25 -1.56
N GLU A 38 10.66 -15.92 -1.70
CA GLU A 38 11.79 -15.02 -1.47
C GLU A 38 11.30 -13.79 -0.70
N GLU A 39 12.14 -13.27 0.19
CA GLU A 39 11.79 -12.09 0.98
C GLU A 39 11.89 -10.81 0.16
N ALA A 40 10.87 -9.96 0.28
CA ALA A 40 10.89 -8.62 -0.29
C ALA A 40 11.45 -7.62 0.72
N PRO A 41 12.34 -6.70 0.31
CA PRO A 41 12.95 -5.72 1.22
C PRO A 41 11.94 -4.70 1.77
N ASN A 42 10.74 -4.60 1.18
CA ASN A 42 9.72 -3.61 1.50
C ASN A 42 8.32 -4.20 1.75
N TYR A 43 8.20 -5.53 1.85
CA TYR A 43 6.90 -6.18 2.07
C TYR A 43 7.05 -7.43 2.93
N SER A 44 6.28 -7.50 4.03
CA SER A 44 6.20 -8.65 4.93
C SER A 44 4.75 -8.88 5.35
N THR A 45 4.35 -10.14 5.48
CA THR A 45 3.01 -10.54 5.95
C THR A 45 2.90 -10.49 7.47
N ARG A 46 4.02 -10.39 8.17
CA ARG A 46 4.06 -10.34 9.63
C ARG A 46 4.26 -8.88 10.04
N GLY A 47 3.31 -8.33 10.79
CA GLY A 47 3.38 -6.99 11.36
C GLY A 47 4.47 -6.90 12.43
N GLU A 48 5.73 -7.12 12.06
CA GLU A 48 6.87 -7.00 12.95
C GLU A 48 7.10 -5.51 13.23
N ARG A 49 6.52 -5.08 14.35
CA ARG A 49 6.96 -3.90 15.10
C ARG A 49 8.41 -4.12 15.51
N ILE A 50 9.32 -3.39 14.89
CA ILE A 50 10.55 -2.94 15.53
C ILE A 50 10.26 -1.69 16.37
#